data_AF-A0A6C0UHJ9-F1
#
_entry.id   AF-A0A6C0UHJ9-F1
#
_cell.length_a   1.000
_cell.length_b   1.000
_cell.length_c   1.000
_cell.angle_alpha   90.00
_cell.angle_beta   90.00
_cell.angle_gamma   90.00
#
_symmetry.space_group_name_H-M   'P 1'
#
loop_
_entity.id
_entity.type
_entity.pdbx_description
1 polymer ?
#
loop_
_entity_poly.entity_id
_entity_poly.type
_entity_poly.pdbx_seq_one_letter_code
_entity_poly.pdbx_strand_id
1 'polypeptide(L)'
;MSSWVPWTNRNSEVEQRIHEDLTEKAASRISFSLNQIASRGEIDDAYTEYRTETGKHVGYFETANSEPAKQSLAKFVSTEDLSDVLTLIEILVNELWEESTLSGENHSAEELLDFDRKLRRILVEEGILLRIRPTRDEVEAFADELSRYRETKNSRSYSSRHRSQPRSEKPFNIHFETLADESVIESDQQLRALGKKGRWEEELSPYNEAWSQYQDEQFSYLIAEKLYNSLEAVLVKICVEERGWNNEGDGVSAYLNSLKDNGLFDPNEAMFAEWEQIINGLQIGVQRTGGDRKRHETFDQDYSILLLHQVGAFLTFVINRYEDEYSN
;
A
#
# COMPACT_ATOMS: atom_id res chain seq x y z
N MET A 1 2.89 7.09 -37.82
CA MET A 1 3.72 6.03 -37.20
C MET A 1 2.89 4.77 -37.14
N SER A 2 3.46 3.60 -37.43
CA SER A 2 2.71 2.34 -37.51
C SER A 2 2.19 1.93 -36.12
N SER A 3 0.87 1.84 -35.96
CA SER A 3 0.15 1.37 -34.76
C SER A 3 0.22 -0.15 -34.58
N TRP A 4 1.38 -0.76 -34.89
CA TRP A 4 1.54 -2.20 -34.79
C TRP A 4 1.85 -2.58 -33.34
N VAL A 5 0.82 -3.03 -32.62
CA VAL A 5 0.96 -3.70 -31.32
C VAL A 5 1.07 -5.21 -31.55
N PRO A 6 2.05 -5.92 -30.97
CA PRO A 6 2.21 -7.38 -31.08
C PRO A 6 0.97 -8.14 -30.59
N TRP A 7 0.63 -9.28 -31.22
CA TRP A 7 -0.54 -10.10 -30.85
C TRP A 7 -0.58 -10.49 -29.37
N THR A 8 0.57 -10.77 -28.78
CA THR A 8 0.72 -11.07 -27.34
C THR A 8 0.33 -9.92 -26.43
N ASN A 9 0.53 -8.68 -26.87
CA ASN A 9 0.16 -7.47 -26.11
C ASN A 9 -1.27 -7.00 -26.40
N ARG A 10 -1.92 -7.54 -27.45
CA ARG A 10 -3.33 -7.27 -27.76
C ARG A 10 -4.29 -8.00 -26.82
N ASN A 11 -3.86 -9.16 -26.32
CA ASN A 11 -4.67 -10.04 -25.49
C ASN A 11 -4.07 -10.25 -24.10
N SER A 12 -2.99 -9.54 -23.73
CA SER A 12 -2.48 -9.60 -22.37
C SER A 12 -3.42 -8.83 -21.46
N GLU A 13 -3.96 -9.52 -20.45
CA GLU A 13 -4.63 -8.88 -19.34
C GLU A 13 -3.74 -7.76 -18.78
N VAL A 14 -4.36 -6.68 -18.31
CA VAL A 14 -3.61 -5.64 -17.61
C VAL A 14 -3.02 -6.30 -16.36
N GLU A 15 -1.69 -6.37 -16.27
CA GLU A 15 -1.02 -6.87 -15.06
C GLU A 15 -1.54 -6.07 -13.87
N GLN A 16 -2.21 -6.76 -12.95
CA GLN A 16 -2.75 -6.19 -11.73
C GLN A 16 -1.61 -5.54 -10.94
N ARG A 17 -1.79 -4.28 -10.55
CA ARG A 17 -0.79 -3.52 -9.76
C ARG A 17 -1.04 -3.61 -8.26
N ILE A 18 -2.28 -3.91 -7.88
CA ILE A 18 -2.75 -3.88 -6.50
C ILE A 18 -3.26 -5.26 -6.14
N HIS A 19 -2.84 -5.83 -5.02
CA HIS A 19 -3.15 -7.20 -4.64
C HIS A 19 -3.72 -7.27 -3.22
N GLU A 20 -4.72 -8.13 -3.06
CA GLU A 20 -5.28 -8.48 -1.74
C GLU A 20 -4.34 -9.45 -1.00
N ASP A 21 -3.86 -10.46 -1.73
CA ASP A 21 -2.87 -11.44 -1.25
C ASP A 21 -1.42 -11.00 -1.52
N LEU A 22 -0.47 -11.60 -0.80
CA LEU A 22 0.95 -11.48 -1.11
C LEU A 22 1.24 -12.06 -2.51
N THR A 23 1.81 -11.24 -3.39
CA THR A 23 2.38 -11.75 -4.65
C THR A 23 3.52 -12.71 -4.37
N GLU A 24 3.82 -13.63 -5.29
CA GLU A 24 4.98 -14.54 -5.17
C GLU A 24 6.29 -13.75 -4.92
N LYS A 25 6.42 -12.60 -5.58
CA LYS A 25 7.56 -11.69 -5.42
C LYS A 25 7.58 -11.05 -4.03
N ALA A 26 6.44 -10.57 -3.51
CA ALA A 26 6.34 -10.06 -2.15
C ALA A 26 6.70 -11.14 -1.13
N ALA A 27 6.07 -12.31 -1.21
CA ALA A 27 6.32 -13.45 -0.33
C ALA A 27 7.80 -13.86 -0.31
N SER A 28 8.43 -13.95 -1.49
CA SER A 28 9.86 -14.26 -1.60
C SER A 28 10.74 -13.19 -0.96
N ARG A 29 10.46 -11.90 -1.19
CA ARG A 29 11.24 -10.78 -0.64
C ARG A 29 11.10 -10.69 0.87
N ILE A 30 9.88 -10.87 1.40
CA ILE A 30 9.60 -10.88 2.85
C ILE A 30 10.35 -12.04 3.51
N SER A 31 10.20 -13.26 2.97
CA SER A 31 10.88 -14.45 3.48
C SER A 31 12.40 -14.30 3.49
N PHE A 32 12.95 -13.71 2.42
CA PHE A 32 14.37 -13.43 2.33
C PHE A 32 14.81 -12.44 3.42
N SER A 33 14.10 -11.33 3.58
CA SER A 33 14.40 -10.33 4.60
C SER A 33 14.34 -10.93 6.02
N LEU A 34 13.31 -11.71 6.33
CA LEU A 34 13.19 -12.41 7.61
C LEU A 34 14.36 -13.37 7.83
N ASN A 35 14.74 -14.15 6.81
CA ASN A 35 15.84 -15.11 6.91
C ASN A 35 17.23 -14.45 7.07
N GLN A 36 17.39 -13.16 6.75
CA GLN A 36 18.63 -12.42 7.00
C GLN A 36 18.77 -12.00 8.46
N ILE A 37 17.66 -11.66 9.11
CA ILE A 37 17.66 -11.11 10.46
C ILE A 37 17.35 -12.19 11.52
N ALA A 38 16.34 -13.02 11.30
CA ALA A 38 15.88 -13.99 12.27
C ALA A 38 16.85 -15.16 12.42
N SER A 39 17.15 -15.48 13.68
CA SER A 39 17.85 -16.68 14.09
C SER A 39 16.93 -17.91 14.06
N ARG A 40 17.54 -19.10 14.21
CA ARG A 40 16.77 -20.34 14.39
C ARG A 40 15.88 -20.28 15.64
N GLY A 41 16.37 -19.70 16.74
CA GLY A 41 15.65 -19.64 18.02
C GLY A 41 14.38 -18.82 17.88
N GLU A 42 14.49 -17.62 17.32
CA GLU A 42 13.34 -16.72 17.10
C GLU A 42 12.29 -17.34 16.17
N ILE A 43 12.72 -18.04 15.10
CA ILE A 43 11.79 -18.75 14.21
C ILE A 43 11.06 -19.88 14.97
N ASP A 44 11.74 -20.60 15.85
CA ASP A 44 11.21 -21.69 16.66
C ASP A 44 10.20 -21.19 17.71
N ASP A 45 10.56 -20.10 18.39
CA ASP A 45 9.71 -19.44 19.39
C ASP A 45 8.46 -18.84 18.74
N ALA A 46 8.63 -18.14 17.61
CA ALA A 46 7.51 -17.57 16.85
C ALA A 46 6.56 -18.65 16.33
N TYR A 47 7.09 -19.75 15.78
CA TYR A 47 6.23 -20.85 15.32
C TYR A 47 5.53 -21.57 16.47
N THR A 48 6.19 -21.71 17.63
CA THR A 48 5.58 -22.28 18.83
C THR A 48 4.44 -21.42 19.35
N GLU A 49 4.61 -20.10 19.34
CA GLU A 49 3.56 -19.14 19.70
C GLU A 49 2.41 -19.18 18.68
N TYR A 50 2.71 -19.15 17.37
CA TYR A 50 1.71 -19.32 16.31
C TYR A 50 0.84 -20.57 16.52
N ARG A 51 1.45 -21.71 16.81
CA ARG A 51 0.73 -22.95 17.10
C ARG A 51 -0.15 -22.86 18.35
N THR A 52 0.30 -22.11 19.35
CA THR A 52 -0.41 -21.93 20.62
C THR A 52 -1.65 -21.06 20.41
N GLU A 53 -1.50 -19.95 19.67
CA GLU A 53 -2.57 -18.99 19.41
C GLU A 53 -3.61 -19.52 18.41
N THR A 54 -3.17 -20.19 17.34
CA THR A 54 -4.08 -20.66 16.27
C THR A 54 -4.59 -22.09 16.47
N GLY A 55 -3.91 -22.89 17.28
CA GLY A 55 -4.14 -24.33 17.40
C GLY A 55 -3.77 -25.13 16.14
N LYS A 56 -3.20 -24.50 15.10
CA LYS A 56 -2.80 -25.16 13.84
C LYS A 56 -1.40 -25.75 13.97
N HIS A 57 -1.14 -26.86 13.29
CA HIS A 57 0.19 -27.47 13.18
C HIS A 57 0.52 -27.77 11.73
N VAL A 58 1.59 -27.16 11.23
CA VAL A 58 2.09 -27.36 9.88
C VAL A 58 3.15 -28.47 9.89
N GLY A 59 2.81 -29.60 9.26
CA GLY A 59 3.58 -30.85 9.35
C GLY A 59 5.00 -30.79 8.77
N TYR A 60 5.27 -29.85 7.85
CA TYR A 60 6.58 -29.69 7.24
C TYR A 60 7.47 -28.67 7.96
N PHE A 61 6.94 -27.94 8.95
CA PHE A 61 7.67 -26.85 9.58
C PHE A 61 8.67 -27.39 10.59
N GLU A 62 9.97 -27.33 10.25
CA GLU A 62 11.06 -27.92 11.02
C GLU A 62 12.06 -26.87 11.49
N THR A 63 12.28 -26.81 12.80
CA THR A 63 13.15 -25.83 13.46
C THR A 63 14.40 -26.47 14.09
N ALA A 64 14.64 -27.76 13.80
CA ALA A 64 15.73 -28.55 14.40
C ALA A 64 17.12 -27.96 14.12
N ASN A 65 17.30 -27.34 12.95
CA ASN A 65 18.54 -26.68 12.54
C ASN A 65 18.22 -25.35 11.86
N SER A 66 19.21 -24.46 11.77
CA SER A 66 19.05 -23.11 11.18
C SER A 66 18.54 -23.16 9.73
N GLU A 67 19.14 -23.98 8.88
CA GLU A 67 18.76 -24.06 7.47
C GLU A 67 17.34 -24.61 7.24
N PRO A 68 16.93 -25.75 7.84
CA PRO A 68 15.54 -26.20 7.83
C PRO A 68 14.54 -25.18 8.37
N ALA A 69 14.87 -24.42 9.42
CA ALA A 69 14.00 -23.38 9.97
C ALA A 69 13.72 -22.29 8.94
N LYS A 70 14.77 -21.80 8.28
CA LYS A 70 14.68 -20.77 7.24
C LYS A 70 13.91 -21.25 6.00
N GLN A 71 14.12 -22.50 5.60
CA GLN A 71 13.37 -23.11 4.49
C GLN A 71 11.90 -23.32 4.83
N SER A 72 11.60 -23.73 6.08
CA SER A 72 10.24 -23.90 6.57
C SER A 72 9.50 -22.56 6.61
N LEU A 73 10.14 -21.51 7.11
CA LEU A 73 9.58 -20.15 7.11
C LEU A 73 9.30 -19.66 5.69
N ALA A 74 10.25 -19.79 4.77
CA ALA A 74 10.05 -19.37 3.38
C ALA A 74 8.92 -20.13 2.69
N LYS A 75 8.83 -21.45 2.94
CA LYS A 75 7.73 -22.27 2.43
C LYS A 75 6.39 -21.84 3.03
N PHE A 76 6.35 -21.55 4.33
CA PHE A 76 5.13 -21.12 5.01
C PHE A 76 4.60 -19.83 4.40
N VAL A 77 5.44 -18.81 4.28
CA VAL A 77 5.08 -17.49 3.69
C VAL A 77 4.62 -17.59 2.23
N SER A 78 5.03 -18.62 1.49
CA SER A 78 4.69 -18.79 0.07
C SER A 78 3.52 -19.74 -0.20
N THR A 79 3.08 -20.53 0.78
CA THR A 79 2.13 -21.63 0.53
C THR A 79 0.93 -21.67 1.46
N GLU A 80 1.01 -21.08 2.66
CA GLU A 80 -0.12 -21.00 3.56
C GLU A 80 -1.03 -19.80 3.23
N ASP A 81 -2.23 -19.78 3.79
CA ASP A 81 -3.16 -18.68 3.57
C ASP A 81 -2.67 -17.36 4.17
N LEU A 82 -3.12 -16.23 3.61
CA LEU A 82 -2.66 -14.90 4.01
C LEU A 82 -2.81 -14.66 5.52
N SER A 83 -3.92 -15.09 6.12
CA SER A 83 -4.16 -14.89 7.56
C SER A 83 -3.10 -15.61 8.40
N ASP A 84 -2.80 -16.86 8.07
CA ASP A 84 -1.77 -17.64 8.76
C ASP A 84 -0.38 -17.03 8.54
N VAL A 85 -0.07 -16.64 7.31
CA VAL A 85 1.21 -15.99 6.94
C VAL A 85 1.41 -14.70 7.72
N LEU A 86 0.42 -13.79 7.71
CA LEU A 86 0.50 -12.54 8.45
C LEU A 86 0.64 -12.80 9.95
N THR A 87 -0.15 -13.70 10.54
CA THR A 87 -0.07 -14.05 11.96
C THR A 87 1.35 -14.50 12.36
N LEU A 88 1.95 -15.41 11.59
CA LEU A 88 3.31 -15.88 11.89
C LEU A 88 4.34 -14.75 11.72
N ILE A 89 4.21 -13.92 10.70
CA ILE A 89 5.11 -12.78 10.48
C ILE A 89 4.98 -11.78 11.63
N GLU A 90 3.78 -11.42 12.07
CA GLU A 90 3.56 -10.52 13.21
C GLU A 90 4.25 -11.04 14.46
N ILE A 91 4.01 -12.31 14.81
CA ILE A 91 4.63 -12.94 15.98
C ILE A 91 6.16 -12.88 15.86
N LEU A 92 6.71 -13.31 14.71
CA LEU A 92 8.14 -13.34 14.49
C LEU A 92 8.75 -11.94 14.55
N VAL A 93 8.13 -10.95 13.89
CA VAL A 93 8.62 -9.58 13.91
C VAL A 93 8.62 -9.05 15.33
N ASN A 94 7.56 -9.27 16.11
CA ASN A 94 7.54 -8.86 17.52
C ASN A 94 8.64 -9.54 18.34
N GLU A 95 8.90 -10.83 18.13
CA GLU A 95 9.99 -11.56 18.80
C GLU A 95 11.37 -10.93 18.51
N LEU A 96 11.61 -10.45 17.27
CA LEU A 96 12.87 -9.77 16.92
C LEU A 96 13.12 -8.47 17.73
N TRP A 97 12.07 -7.81 18.19
CA TRP A 97 12.17 -6.60 19.02
C TRP A 97 12.31 -6.91 20.53
N GLU A 98 12.10 -8.16 20.94
CA GLU A 98 12.27 -8.58 22.33
C GLU A 98 13.76 -8.75 22.69
N GLU A 99 14.08 -8.53 23.98
CA GLU A 99 15.45 -8.76 24.46
C GLU A 99 15.66 -10.26 24.72
N SER A 100 16.49 -10.90 23.91
CA SER A 100 16.87 -12.30 24.14
C SER A 100 18.03 -12.44 25.12
N THR A 101 18.06 -13.56 25.84
CA THR A 101 19.21 -13.96 26.65
C THR A 101 20.34 -14.58 25.83
N LEU A 102 20.11 -14.85 24.55
CA LEU A 102 21.08 -15.43 23.63
C LEU A 102 21.83 -14.31 22.89
N SER A 103 23.17 -14.41 22.85
CA SER A 103 24.03 -13.37 22.27
C SER A 103 23.84 -13.15 20.77
N GLY A 104 23.19 -14.09 20.06
CA GLY A 104 22.91 -14.01 18.63
C GLY A 104 21.49 -13.53 18.28
N GLU A 105 20.69 -13.14 19.28
CA GLU A 105 19.27 -12.76 19.16
C GLU A 105 19.04 -11.36 19.76
N ASN A 106 20.09 -10.56 19.83
CA ASN A 106 20.04 -9.18 20.32
C ASN A 106 20.38 -8.24 19.16
N HIS A 107 19.42 -8.09 18.23
CA HIS A 107 19.55 -7.23 17.05
C HIS A 107 19.70 -5.78 17.46
N SER A 108 20.55 -5.03 16.78
CA SER A 108 20.66 -3.58 17.00
C SER A 108 19.37 -2.87 16.58
N ALA A 109 19.08 -1.72 17.18
CA ALA A 109 17.93 -0.91 16.81
C ALA A 109 18.00 -0.45 15.33
N GLU A 110 19.21 -0.22 14.82
CA GLU A 110 19.43 0.16 13.42
C GLU A 110 19.06 -0.98 12.46
N GLU A 111 19.45 -2.23 12.77
CA GLU A 111 19.09 -3.41 11.97
C GLU A 111 17.57 -3.63 11.94
N LEU A 112 16.89 -3.46 13.08
CA LEU A 112 15.44 -3.62 13.18
C LEU A 112 14.69 -2.51 12.44
N LEU A 113 15.18 -1.26 12.47
CA LEU A 113 14.62 -0.16 11.68
C LEU A 113 14.81 -0.35 10.18
N ASP A 114 15.98 -0.82 9.75
CA ASP A 114 16.22 -1.14 8.34
C ASP A 114 15.31 -2.28 7.86
N PHE A 115 15.09 -3.29 8.70
CA PHE A 115 14.15 -4.36 8.43
C PHE A 115 12.69 -3.87 8.34
N ASP A 116 12.20 -3.05 9.29
CA ASP A 116 10.85 -2.45 9.25
C ASP A 116 10.64 -1.64 7.96
N ARG A 117 11.61 -0.79 7.59
CA ARG A 117 11.57 -0.01 6.35
C ARG A 117 11.50 -0.92 5.11
N LYS A 118 12.30 -1.98 5.06
CA LYS A 118 12.26 -2.96 3.96
C LYS A 118 10.90 -3.64 3.86
N LEU A 119 10.32 -4.02 4.99
CA LEU A 119 9.03 -4.72 5.02
C LEU A 119 7.91 -3.81 4.49
N ARG A 120 7.81 -2.58 4.98
CA ARG A 120 6.86 -1.57 4.49
C ARG A 120 7.02 -1.31 3.00
N ARG A 121 8.26 -1.13 2.56
CA ARG A 121 8.61 -0.89 1.15
C ARG A 121 8.17 -2.05 0.25
N ILE A 122 8.34 -3.30 0.67
CA ILE A 122 7.88 -4.46 -0.11
C ILE A 122 6.36 -4.40 -0.32
N LEU A 123 5.59 -4.08 0.73
CA LEU A 123 4.14 -3.98 0.60
C LEU A 123 3.73 -2.91 -0.41
N VAL A 124 4.35 -1.73 -0.34
CA VAL A 124 4.05 -0.60 -1.24
C VAL A 124 4.48 -0.89 -2.69
N GLU A 125 5.71 -1.36 -2.90
CA GLU A 125 6.24 -1.62 -4.25
C GLU A 125 5.50 -2.75 -4.97
N GLU A 126 5.07 -3.78 -4.23
CA GLU A 126 4.28 -4.88 -4.77
C GLU A 126 2.77 -4.62 -4.71
N GLY A 127 2.35 -3.42 -4.31
CA GLY A 127 0.95 -2.99 -4.30
C GLY A 127 0.04 -3.81 -3.39
N ILE A 128 0.56 -4.34 -2.29
CA ILE A 128 -0.20 -5.09 -1.31
C ILE A 128 -1.01 -4.10 -0.44
N LEU A 129 -2.32 -4.30 -0.33
CA LEU A 129 -3.22 -3.42 0.44
C LEU A 129 -3.15 -3.65 1.96
N LEU A 130 -1.94 -3.73 2.47
CA LEU A 130 -1.66 -3.87 3.90
C LEU A 130 -0.77 -2.72 4.36
N ARG A 131 -1.01 -2.26 5.58
CA ARG A 131 -0.10 -1.39 6.31
C ARG A 131 0.41 -2.10 7.56
N ILE A 132 1.55 -1.63 8.03
CA ILE A 132 2.14 -2.09 9.29
C ILE A 132 1.90 -1.03 10.34
N ARG A 133 1.36 -1.43 11.48
CA ARG A 133 1.21 -0.63 12.70
C ARG A 133 2.19 -1.14 13.76
N PRO A 134 2.73 -0.27 14.61
CA PRO A 134 2.53 1.19 14.62
C PRO A 134 3.24 1.89 13.44
N THR A 135 3.05 3.20 13.29
CA THR A 135 3.62 3.99 12.19
C THR A 135 5.14 4.03 12.25
N ARG A 136 5.79 4.37 11.14
CA ARG A 136 7.25 4.47 11.05
C ARG A 136 7.84 5.40 12.12
N ASP A 137 7.23 6.56 12.36
CA ASP A 137 7.70 7.52 13.36
C ASP A 137 7.60 6.95 14.78
N GLU A 138 6.56 6.15 15.06
CA GLU A 138 6.40 5.46 16.35
C GLU A 138 7.44 4.33 16.52
N VAL A 139 7.75 3.59 15.44
CA VAL A 139 8.84 2.59 15.45
C VAL A 139 10.19 3.25 15.67
N GLU A 140 10.47 4.38 15.00
CA GLU A 140 11.71 5.15 15.17
C GLU A 140 11.84 5.69 16.60
N ALA A 141 10.76 6.23 17.18
CA ALA A 141 10.74 6.66 18.57
C ALA A 141 11.01 5.52 19.56
N PHE A 142 10.44 4.33 19.31
CA PHE A 142 10.66 3.15 20.14
C PHE A 142 12.10 2.63 20.02
N ALA A 143 12.66 2.59 18.81
CA ALA A 143 14.05 2.19 18.56
C ALA A 143 15.06 3.10 19.27
N ASP A 144 14.78 4.41 19.32
CA ASP A 144 15.56 5.38 20.08
C ASP A 144 15.53 5.11 21.60
N GLU A 145 14.36 4.79 22.15
CA GLU A 145 14.20 4.44 23.55
C GLU A 145 14.97 3.16 23.90
N LEU A 146 14.84 2.13 23.06
CA LEU A 146 15.53 0.85 23.20
C LEU A 146 17.05 1.03 23.21
N SER A 147 17.57 1.87 22.30
CA SER A 147 19.00 2.18 22.21
C SER A 147 19.52 2.82 23.50
N ARG A 148 18.82 3.84 24.01
CA ARG A 148 19.18 4.51 25.28
C ARG A 148 19.12 3.55 26.46
N TYR A 149 18.11 2.69 26.51
CA TYR A 149 17.99 1.68 27.56
C TYR A 149 19.21 0.74 27.57
N ARG A 150 19.59 0.19 26.41
CA ARG A 150 20.73 -0.74 26.29
C ARG A 150 22.08 -0.08 26.63
N GLU A 151 22.28 1.18 26.27
CA GLU A 151 23.46 1.96 26.67
C GLU A 151 23.56 2.11 28.21
N THR A 152 22.43 2.33 28.89
CA THR A 152 22.38 2.44 30.36
C THR A 152 22.50 1.09 31.08
N LYS A 153 22.11 -0.02 30.45
CA LYS A 153 22.23 -1.38 30.99
C LYS A 153 23.66 -1.91 30.89
N ASN A 154 24.36 -1.64 29.79
CA ASN A 154 25.78 -2.01 29.60
C ASN A 154 26.73 -1.29 30.58
N SER A 155 26.27 -0.23 31.26
CA SER A 155 27.01 0.46 32.32
C SER A 155 26.77 -0.12 33.73
N ARG A 156 25.92 -1.15 33.88
CA ARG A 156 25.71 -1.89 35.15
C ARG A 156 25.94 -3.39 34.93
N SER A 157 27.10 -3.86 35.37
CA SER A 157 27.59 -5.25 35.30
C SER A 157 26.56 -6.35 35.64
N TYR A 158 26.65 -7.44 34.87
CA TYR A 158 26.22 -8.82 35.11
C TYR A 158 25.30 -9.08 36.31
N SER A 159 24.01 -9.27 36.01
CA SER A 159 23.14 -10.10 36.85
C SER A 159 22.76 -11.35 36.07
N SER A 160 23.31 -12.49 36.51
CA SER A 160 22.77 -13.81 36.20
C SER A 160 21.30 -13.86 36.63
N ARG A 161 20.39 -14.29 35.75
CA ARG A 161 19.03 -14.63 36.15
C ARG A 161 18.62 -16.01 35.67
N HIS A 162 18.21 -16.77 36.67
CA HIS A 162 17.50 -18.03 36.56
C HIS A 162 16.24 -17.88 35.70
N ARG A 163 16.12 -18.83 34.79
CA ARG A 163 14.93 -19.26 34.03
C ARG A 163 13.73 -19.40 34.97
N SER A 164 12.76 -18.50 34.87
CA SER A 164 11.34 -18.56 35.33
C SER A 164 10.80 -17.14 35.64
N GLN A 165 10.91 -16.20 34.70
CA GLN A 165 10.09 -14.98 34.76
C GLN A 165 8.93 -15.15 33.76
N PRO A 166 7.69 -14.79 34.13
CA PRO A 166 6.61 -14.66 33.16
C PRO A 166 7.07 -13.69 32.06
N ARG A 167 6.77 -14.00 30.79
CA ARG A 167 7.02 -13.10 29.66
C ARG A 167 6.53 -11.71 30.05
N SER A 168 7.41 -10.72 29.99
CA SER A 168 7.02 -9.32 30.19
C SER A 168 5.94 -8.97 29.16
N GLU A 169 5.01 -8.09 29.52
CA GLU A 169 4.08 -7.51 28.52
C GLU A 169 4.91 -7.00 27.34
N LYS A 170 4.56 -7.43 26.12
CA LYS A 170 5.26 -7.03 24.89
C LYS A 170 5.23 -5.50 24.84
N PRO A 171 6.38 -4.80 24.92
CA PRO A 171 6.41 -3.34 25.04
C PRO A 171 5.98 -2.65 23.73
N PHE A 172 5.93 -3.40 22.64
CA PHE A 172 5.68 -2.94 21.29
C PHE A 172 4.95 -4.05 20.52
N ASN A 173 3.90 -3.70 19.76
CA ASN A 173 3.09 -4.68 19.03
C ASN A 173 2.97 -4.30 17.55
N ILE A 174 3.84 -4.91 16.74
CA ILE A 174 3.80 -4.78 15.29
C ILE A 174 2.71 -5.71 14.73
N HIS A 175 1.79 -5.16 13.95
CA HIS A 175 0.72 -5.90 13.30
C HIS A 175 0.37 -5.32 11.92
N PHE A 176 -0.24 -6.14 11.07
CA PHE A 176 -0.77 -5.73 9.79
C PHE A 176 -2.21 -5.24 9.93
N GLU A 177 -2.58 -4.29 9.08
CA GLU A 177 -3.93 -3.78 8.97
C GLU A 177 -4.27 -3.58 7.49
N THR A 178 -5.47 -3.98 7.09
CA THR A 178 -5.95 -3.81 5.72
C THR A 178 -6.18 -2.33 5.42
N LEU A 179 -5.62 -1.86 4.31
CA LEU A 179 -5.73 -0.46 3.87
C LEU A 179 -7.02 -0.17 3.11
N ALA A 180 -7.51 -1.15 2.35
CA ALA A 180 -8.61 -0.95 1.42
C ALA A 180 -9.26 -2.29 1.04
N ASP A 181 -10.47 -2.20 0.48
CA ASP A 181 -11.29 -3.33 0.04
C ASP A 181 -11.02 -3.68 -1.43
N GLU A 182 -11.54 -4.83 -1.88
CA GLU A 182 -11.45 -5.37 -3.25
C GLU A 182 -11.92 -4.35 -4.31
N SER A 183 -12.84 -3.44 -3.96
CA SER A 183 -13.34 -2.38 -4.84
C SER A 183 -12.25 -1.43 -5.35
N VAL A 184 -11.15 -1.26 -4.60
CA VAL A 184 -10.01 -0.44 -5.03
C VAL A 184 -9.25 -1.14 -6.15
N ILE A 185 -9.07 -2.45 -6.04
CA ILE A 185 -8.40 -3.28 -7.04
C ILE A 185 -9.21 -3.26 -8.33
N GLU A 186 -10.52 -3.51 -8.24
CA GLU A 186 -11.41 -3.51 -9.41
C GLU A 186 -11.37 -2.16 -10.14
N SER A 187 -11.46 -1.06 -9.37
CA SER A 187 -11.44 0.28 -9.94
C SER A 187 -10.14 0.62 -10.68
N ASP A 188 -8.97 0.26 -10.14
CA ASP A 188 -7.69 0.49 -10.83
C ASP A 188 -7.59 -0.34 -12.11
N GLN A 189 -7.98 -1.61 -12.04
CA GLN A 189 -7.93 -2.52 -13.19
C GLN A 189 -8.82 -2.02 -14.33
N GLN A 190 -10.04 -1.60 -14.03
CA GLN A 190 -10.98 -1.06 -15.01
C GLN A 190 -10.41 0.20 -15.69
N LEU A 191 -9.88 1.15 -14.91
CA LEU A 191 -9.33 2.39 -15.48
C LEU A 191 -8.13 2.13 -16.39
N ARG A 192 -7.27 1.19 -16.02
CA ARG A 192 -6.10 0.83 -16.84
C ARG A 192 -6.50 0.09 -18.12
N ALA A 193 -7.57 -0.70 -18.08
CA ALA A 193 -8.14 -1.30 -19.28
C ALA A 193 -8.63 -0.22 -20.26
N LEU A 194 -9.22 0.87 -19.76
CA LEU A 194 -9.61 2.03 -20.57
C LEU A 194 -8.41 2.74 -21.21
N GLY A 195 -7.32 2.92 -20.46
CA GLY A 195 -6.06 3.48 -20.99
C GLY A 195 -5.46 2.66 -22.14
N LYS A 196 -5.47 1.31 -22.04
CA LYS A 196 -4.97 0.43 -23.12
C LYS A 196 -5.74 0.53 -24.43
N LYS A 197 -7.00 0.99 -24.42
CA LYS A 197 -7.77 1.23 -25.66
C LYS A 197 -7.19 2.38 -26.50
N GLY A 198 -6.15 3.07 -26.02
CA GLY A 198 -5.41 4.12 -26.72
C GLY A 198 -6.14 5.46 -26.77
N ARG A 199 -7.48 5.46 -26.73
CA ARG A 199 -8.30 6.68 -26.71
C ARG A 199 -8.03 7.54 -25.49
N TRP A 200 -7.85 6.94 -24.31
CA TRP A 200 -7.73 7.65 -23.03
C TRP A 200 -6.29 7.65 -22.48
N GLU A 201 -5.33 7.18 -23.27
CA GLU A 201 -3.96 6.95 -22.79
C GLU A 201 -3.28 8.26 -22.32
N GLU A 202 -3.43 9.33 -23.09
CA GLU A 202 -2.84 10.63 -22.78
C GLU A 202 -3.50 11.26 -21.55
N GLU A 203 -4.83 11.23 -21.46
CA GLU A 203 -5.59 11.85 -20.38
C GLU A 203 -5.45 11.08 -19.05
N LEU A 204 -5.19 9.77 -19.12
CA LEU A 204 -4.92 8.92 -17.95
C LEU A 204 -3.43 8.84 -17.60
N SER A 205 -2.53 9.48 -18.35
CA SER A 205 -1.09 9.52 -18.02
C SER A 205 -0.82 10.12 -16.63
N PRO A 206 -1.43 11.26 -16.24
CA PRO A 206 -1.19 11.82 -14.90
C PRO A 206 -1.67 10.89 -13.77
N TYR A 207 -2.76 10.14 -13.96
CA TYR A 207 -3.20 9.13 -12.98
C TYR A 207 -2.15 8.03 -12.79
N ASN A 208 -1.54 7.56 -13.89
CA ASN A 208 -0.44 6.59 -13.81
C ASN A 208 0.79 7.16 -13.10
N GLU A 209 1.11 8.44 -13.31
CA GLU A 209 2.20 9.12 -12.58
C GLU A 209 1.90 9.23 -11.08
N ALA A 210 0.64 9.49 -10.70
CA ALA A 210 0.21 9.50 -9.30
C ALA A 210 0.42 8.14 -8.63
N TRP A 211 0.08 7.06 -9.33
CA TRP A 211 0.36 5.69 -8.87
C TRP A 211 1.84 5.40 -8.73
N SER A 212 2.67 5.80 -9.69
CA SER A 212 4.13 5.61 -9.56
C SER A 212 4.69 6.35 -8.34
N GLN A 213 4.22 7.57 -8.06
CA GLN A 213 4.62 8.30 -6.85
C GLN A 213 4.19 7.60 -5.56
N TYR A 214 2.97 7.03 -5.54
CA TYR A 214 2.51 6.21 -4.42
C TYR A 214 3.42 5.00 -4.20
N GLN A 215 3.79 4.29 -5.28
CA GLN A 215 4.68 3.12 -5.23
C GLN A 215 6.10 3.48 -4.78
N ASP A 216 6.58 4.69 -5.11
CA ASP A 216 7.89 5.21 -4.68
C ASP A 216 7.87 5.81 -3.25
N GLU A 217 6.80 5.57 -2.48
CA GLU A 217 6.57 6.10 -1.13
C GLU A 217 6.64 7.63 -1.05
N GLN A 218 6.39 8.33 -2.17
CA GLN A 218 6.39 9.80 -2.26
C GLN A 218 5.01 10.37 -1.89
N PHE A 219 4.50 9.99 -0.72
CA PHE A 219 3.20 10.45 -0.21
C PHE A 219 3.23 11.95 0.00
N SER A 220 2.62 12.66 -0.93
CA SER A 220 2.68 14.12 -0.99
C SER A 220 1.55 14.68 -1.82
N TYR A 221 1.37 16.00 -1.71
CA TYR A 221 0.39 16.74 -2.50
C TYR A 221 0.56 16.56 -4.02
N LEU A 222 1.75 16.13 -4.49
CA LEU A 222 1.99 15.85 -5.90
C LEU A 222 1.07 14.74 -6.41
N ILE A 223 0.70 13.76 -5.56
CA ILE A 223 -0.30 12.73 -5.91
C ILE A 223 -1.65 13.40 -6.20
N ALA A 224 -2.14 14.27 -5.30
CA ALA A 224 -3.40 14.99 -5.53
C ALA A 224 -3.37 15.86 -6.79
N GLU A 225 -2.25 16.55 -7.05
CA GLU A 225 -2.07 17.37 -8.25
C GLU A 225 -2.17 16.51 -9.52
N LYS A 226 -1.48 15.37 -9.56
CA LYS A 226 -1.51 14.45 -10.69
C LYS A 226 -2.90 13.84 -10.92
N LEU A 227 -3.60 13.49 -9.84
CA LEU A 227 -4.97 13.00 -9.91
C LEU A 227 -5.94 14.08 -10.44
N TYR A 228 -5.81 15.32 -9.96
CA TYR A 228 -6.59 16.45 -10.47
C TYR A 228 -6.33 16.68 -11.97
N ASN A 229 -5.07 16.64 -12.40
CA ASN A 229 -4.72 16.84 -13.81
C ASN A 229 -5.32 15.76 -14.72
N SER A 230 -5.36 14.50 -14.28
CA SER A 230 -6.02 13.43 -15.06
C SER A 230 -7.53 13.64 -15.15
N LEU A 231 -8.15 14.03 -14.03
CA LEU A 231 -9.56 14.37 -13.97
C LEU A 231 -9.90 15.52 -14.92
N GLU A 232 -9.15 16.60 -14.87
CA GLU A 232 -9.33 17.75 -15.75
C GLU A 232 -9.13 17.37 -17.23
N ALA A 233 -8.09 16.62 -17.55
CA ALA A 233 -7.80 16.19 -18.92
C ALA A 233 -8.95 15.36 -19.53
N VAL A 234 -9.49 14.38 -18.80
CA VAL A 234 -10.63 13.57 -19.26
C VAL A 234 -11.87 14.44 -19.47
N LEU A 235 -12.15 15.37 -18.55
CA LEU A 235 -13.31 16.26 -18.66
C LEU A 235 -13.18 17.25 -19.81
N VAL A 236 -11.99 17.81 -20.06
CA VAL A 236 -11.71 18.69 -21.20
C VAL A 236 -11.92 17.95 -22.51
N LYS A 237 -11.39 16.73 -22.63
CA LYS A 237 -11.57 15.91 -23.82
C LYS A 237 -13.04 15.68 -24.15
N ILE A 238 -13.83 15.29 -23.16
CA ILE A 238 -15.27 15.06 -23.35
C ILE A 238 -15.97 16.39 -23.67
N CYS A 239 -15.87 17.38 -22.79
CA CYS A 239 -16.73 18.56 -22.82
C CYS A 239 -16.31 19.59 -23.88
N VAL A 240 -15.02 19.69 -24.19
CA VAL A 240 -14.48 20.70 -25.11
C VAL A 240 -14.17 20.06 -26.46
N GLU A 241 -13.27 19.07 -26.48
CA GLU A 241 -12.71 18.56 -27.74
C GLU A 241 -13.72 17.72 -28.55
N GLU A 242 -14.41 16.79 -27.89
CA GLU A 242 -15.29 15.84 -28.57
C GLU A 242 -16.73 16.35 -28.68
N ARG A 243 -17.21 17.16 -27.73
CA ARG A 243 -18.61 17.62 -27.69
C ARG A 243 -18.84 19.12 -27.87
N GLY A 244 -17.87 19.96 -27.55
CA GLY A 244 -18.04 21.42 -27.62
C GLY A 244 -19.15 21.96 -26.72
N TRP A 245 -19.43 21.30 -25.59
CA TRP A 245 -20.34 21.77 -24.54
C TRP A 245 -19.75 22.96 -23.77
N ASN A 246 -18.42 23.03 -23.68
CA ASN A 246 -17.68 24.04 -22.96
C ASN A 246 -16.58 24.67 -23.82
N ASN A 247 -16.00 25.76 -23.32
CA ASN A 247 -14.85 26.41 -23.92
C ASN A 247 -13.55 25.98 -23.23
N GLU A 248 -12.43 26.06 -23.96
CA GLU A 248 -11.11 25.87 -23.39
C GLU A 248 -10.84 26.88 -22.27
N GLY A 249 -10.40 26.39 -21.10
CA GLY A 249 -10.14 27.20 -19.91
C GLY A 249 -11.33 27.40 -18.98
N ASP A 250 -12.50 26.81 -19.29
CA ASP A 250 -13.56 26.65 -18.30
C ASP A 250 -13.04 25.81 -17.11
N GLY A 251 -13.52 26.09 -15.90
CA GLY A 251 -13.11 25.33 -14.71
C GLY A 251 -13.77 23.96 -14.65
N VAL A 252 -13.16 23.01 -13.92
CA VAL A 252 -13.70 21.64 -13.73
C VAL A 252 -15.17 21.62 -13.31
N SER A 253 -15.62 22.53 -12.43
CA SER A 253 -17.03 22.63 -12.04
C SER A 253 -17.98 22.91 -13.21
N ALA A 254 -17.54 23.68 -14.21
CA ALA A 254 -18.34 23.95 -15.41
C ALA A 254 -18.45 22.71 -16.32
N TYR A 255 -17.37 21.92 -16.43
CA TYR A 255 -17.40 20.63 -17.13
C TYR A 255 -18.35 19.65 -16.44
N LEU A 256 -18.29 19.54 -15.12
CA LEU A 256 -19.20 18.66 -14.35
C LEU A 256 -20.67 19.03 -14.58
N ASN A 257 -21.01 20.32 -14.50
CA ASN A 257 -22.37 20.78 -14.77
C ASN A 257 -22.82 20.39 -16.18
N SER A 258 -21.93 20.50 -17.16
CA SER A 258 -22.24 20.14 -18.55
C SER A 258 -22.42 18.63 -18.72
N LEU A 259 -21.63 17.80 -18.03
CA LEU A 259 -21.86 16.36 -17.98
C LEU A 259 -23.24 16.03 -17.39
N LYS A 260 -23.64 16.73 -16.32
CA LYS A 260 -24.96 16.59 -15.70
C LYS A 260 -26.08 16.99 -16.66
N ASP A 261 -26.00 18.18 -17.25
CA ASP A 261 -27.02 18.72 -18.15
C ASP A 261 -27.19 17.86 -19.41
N ASN A 262 -26.16 17.09 -19.79
CA ASN A 262 -26.18 16.15 -20.90
C ASN A 262 -26.39 14.68 -20.47
N GLY A 263 -26.85 14.43 -19.25
CA GLY A 263 -27.37 13.13 -18.82
C GLY A 263 -26.34 12.08 -18.38
N LEU A 264 -25.04 12.39 -18.31
CA LEU A 264 -24.02 11.40 -17.91
C LEU A 264 -24.16 10.94 -16.45
N PHE A 265 -24.84 11.70 -15.59
CA PHE A 265 -25.10 11.28 -14.21
C PHE A 265 -26.48 10.63 -14.03
N ASP A 266 -27.31 10.54 -15.08
CA ASP A 266 -28.65 9.97 -14.95
C ASP A 266 -28.62 8.43 -14.93
N PRO A 267 -29.42 7.80 -14.05
CA PRO A 267 -30.42 8.40 -13.16
C PRO A 267 -29.93 8.77 -11.73
N ASN A 268 -28.63 8.69 -11.45
CA ASN A 268 -28.08 8.85 -10.11
C ASN A 268 -27.53 10.27 -9.86
N GLU A 269 -28.41 11.25 -9.74
CA GLU A 269 -28.03 12.64 -9.46
C GLU A 269 -27.30 12.84 -8.11
N ALA A 270 -27.47 11.93 -7.15
CA ALA A 270 -26.81 12.02 -5.84
C ALA A 270 -25.27 11.90 -5.98
N MET A 271 -24.79 11.13 -6.96
CA MET A 271 -23.36 11.01 -7.24
C MET A 271 -22.73 12.34 -7.64
N PHE A 272 -23.46 13.21 -8.33
CA PHE A 272 -22.92 14.51 -8.73
C PHE A 272 -22.48 15.34 -7.52
N ALA A 273 -23.29 15.35 -6.45
CA ALA A 273 -22.99 16.10 -5.24
C ALA A 273 -21.77 15.54 -4.49
N GLU A 274 -21.57 14.23 -4.48
CA GLU A 274 -20.38 13.58 -3.90
C GLU A 274 -19.12 13.93 -4.70
N TRP A 275 -19.19 13.90 -6.04
CA TRP A 275 -18.06 14.23 -6.89
C TRP A 275 -17.68 15.71 -6.82
N GLU A 276 -18.66 16.61 -6.75
CA GLU A 276 -18.41 18.02 -6.54
C GLU A 276 -17.64 18.25 -5.22
N GLN A 277 -17.99 17.53 -4.15
CA GLN A 277 -17.26 17.61 -2.88
C GLN A 277 -15.82 17.08 -2.98
N ILE A 278 -15.62 15.92 -3.63
CA ILE A 278 -14.30 15.30 -3.81
C ILE A 278 -13.38 16.22 -4.65
N ILE A 279 -13.89 16.75 -5.76
CA ILE A 279 -13.15 17.63 -6.67
C ILE A 279 -12.80 18.95 -5.99
N ASN A 280 -13.73 19.54 -5.24
CA ASN A 280 -13.44 20.73 -4.44
C ASN A 280 -12.36 20.44 -3.39
N GLY A 281 -12.37 19.26 -2.76
CA GLY A 281 -11.33 18.80 -1.85
C GLY A 281 -9.95 18.72 -2.52
N LEU A 282 -9.89 18.10 -3.71
CA LEU A 282 -8.67 18.02 -4.53
C LEU A 282 -8.16 19.41 -4.93
N GLN A 283 -9.03 20.27 -5.45
CA GLN A 283 -8.68 21.64 -5.85
C GLN A 283 -8.16 22.48 -4.69
N ILE A 284 -8.80 22.39 -3.53
CA ILE A 284 -8.34 23.09 -2.32
C ILE A 284 -6.95 22.57 -1.91
N GLY A 285 -6.72 21.25 -2.00
CA GLY A 285 -5.41 20.64 -1.75
C GLY A 285 -4.32 21.12 -2.70
N VAL A 286 -4.63 21.30 -3.98
CA VAL A 286 -3.70 21.79 -5.01
C VAL A 286 -3.46 23.31 -4.92
N GLN A 287 -4.51 24.11 -4.69
CA GLN A 287 -4.40 25.58 -4.67
C GLN A 287 -3.76 26.13 -3.38
N ARG A 288 -4.00 25.49 -2.22
CA ARG A 288 -3.41 25.95 -0.94
C ARG A 288 -1.93 25.60 -0.78
N THR A 289 -1.45 24.62 -1.53
CA THR A 289 -0.05 24.15 -1.48
C THR A 289 0.91 24.97 -2.35
N GLY A 290 0.39 25.75 -3.31
CA GLY A 290 1.17 26.75 -4.06
C GLY A 290 1.57 27.98 -3.23
N GLY A 291 0.88 28.27 -2.13
CA GLY A 291 1.07 29.47 -1.31
C GLY A 291 1.54 29.25 0.13
N ASP A 292 1.27 28.07 0.73
CA ASP A 292 1.60 27.82 2.14
C ASP A 292 1.95 26.34 2.36
N ARG A 293 3.22 25.99 2.11
CA ARG A 293 3.81 24.62 2.16
C ARG A 293 3.75 23.92 3.54
N LYS A 294 3.04 24.46 4.53
CA LYS A 294 3.17 24.08 5.95
C LYS A 294 1.90 23.59 6.65
N ARG A 295 0.79 23.29 5.94
CA ARG A 295 -0.49 22.97 6.59
C ARG A 295 -1.22 21.70 6.16
N HIS A 296 -0.54 20.73 5.54
CA HIS A 296 -1.02 19.35 5.56
C HIS A 296 -0.14 18.56 6.52
N GLU A 297 -0.65 18.41 7.74
CA GLU A 297 0.03 17.75 8.84
C GLU A 297 0.12 16.23 8.65
N THR A 298 -0.40 15.66 7.54
CA THR A 298 -0.11 14.28 7.10
C THR A 298 -0.75 14.04 5.73
N PHE A 299 0.00 14.18 4.64
CA PHE A 299 -0.36 13.56 3.37
C PHE A 299 0.27 12.17 3.40
N ASP A 300 -0.44 11.21 3.99
CA ASP A 300 0.09 9.89 4.29
C ASP A 300 -0.37 8.85 3.26
N GLN A 301 0.04 7.60 3.49
CA GLN A 301 -0.30 6.48 2.62
C GLN A 301 -1.82 6.27 2.51
N ASP A 302 -2.55 6.37 3.63
CA ASP A 302 -4.01 6.19 3.70
C ASP A 302 -4.74 7.23 2.84
N TYR A 303 -4.37 8.50 3.02
CA TYR A 303 -4.99 9.57 2.26
C TYR A 303 -4.66 9.45 0.77
N SER A 304 -3.43 9.05 0.44
CA SER A 304 -3.01 8.85 -0.95
C SER A 304 -3.78 7.73 -1.63
N ILE A 305 -3.94 6.56 -0.99
CA ILE A 305 -4.69 5.43 -1.56
C ILE A 305 -6.18 5.73 -1.68
N LEU A 306 -6.75 6.44 -0.71
CA LEU A 306 -8.15 6.88 -0.77
C LEU A 306 -8.40 7.79 -1.99
N LEU A 307 -7.52 8.78 -2.23
CA LEU A 307 -7.65 9.66 -3.38
C LEU A 307 -7.47 8.91 -4.71
N LEU A 308 -6.50 8.01 -4.79
CA LEU A 308 -6.28 7.17 -5.98
C LEU A 308 -7.52 6.35 -6.32
N HIS A 309 -8.18 5.79 -5.29
CA HIS A 309 -9.42 5.05 -5.47
C HIS A 309 -10.57 5.95 -5.92
N GLN A 310 -10.84 7.04 -5.20
CA GLN A 310 -11.95 7.94 -5.52
C GLN A 310 -11.82 8.50 -6.94
N VAL A 311 -10.65 9.04 -7.30
CA VAL A 311 -10.45 9.57 -8.66
C VAL A 311 -10.52 8.45 -9.70
N GLY A 312 -9.96 7.28 -9.40
CA GLY A 312 -10.01 6.14 -10.32
C GLY A 312 -11.44 5.67 -10.61
N ALA A 313 -12.27 5.60 -9.58
CA ALA A 313 -13.68 5.21 -9.68
C ALA A 313 -14.49 6.24 -10.49
N PHE A 314 -14.25 7.54 -10.25
CA PHE A 314 -14.88 8.62 -11.02
C PHE A 314 -14.56 8.54 -12.50
N LEU A 315 -13.26 8.49 -12.83
CA LEU A 315 -12.80 8.48 -14.20
C LEU A 315 -13.36 7.27 -14.95
N THR A 316 -13.35 6.11 -14.32
CA THR A 316 -13.93 4.88 -14.86
C THR A 316 -15.43 5.05 -15.14
N PHE A 317 -16.18 5.58 -14.17
CA PHE A 317 -17.61 5.82 -14.32
C PHE A 317 -17.92 6.77 -15.49
N VAL A 318 -17.29 7.94 -15.52
CA VAL A 318 -17.55 8.97 -16.54
C VAL A 318 -17.17 8.47 -17.93
N ILE A 319 -16.00 7.84 -18.07
CA ILE A 319 -15.54 7.30 -19.35
C ILE A 319 -16.49 6.22 -19.85
N ASN A 320 -16.83 5.23 -19.02
CA ASN A 320 -17.72 4.14 -19.44
C ASN A 320 -19.10 4.69 -19.85
N ARG A 321 -19.69 5.57 -19.04
CA ARG A 321 -20.98 6.18 -19.37
C ARG A 321 -20.94 6.95 -20.69
N TYR A 322 -19.86 7.71 -20.89
CA TYR A 322 -19.64 8.45 -22.12
C TYR A 322 -19.45 7.53 -23.34
N GLU A 323 -18.70 6.44 -23.19
CA GLU A 323 -18.55 5.42 -24.25
C GLU A 323 -19.90 4.78 -24.59
N ASP A 324 -20.69 4.41 -23.60
CA ASP A 324 -22.00 3.77 -23.76
C ASP A 324 -23.03 4.67 -24.46
N GLU A 325 -23.13 5.94 -24.06
CA GLU A 325 -24.13 6.87 -24.60
C GLU A 325 -23.74 7.44 -25.96
N TYR A 326 -22.45 7.63 -26.21
CA TYR A 326 -22.00 8.56 -27.25
C TYR A 326 -20.93 8.02 -28.20
N SER A 327 -20.40 6.83 -27.96
CA SER A 327 -19.32 6.24 -28.78
C SER A 327 -19.73 5.00 -29.57
N ASN A 328 -21.03 4.82 -29.85
CA ASN A 328 -21.54 3.83 -30.81
C ASN A 328 -21.28 4.23 -32.26
#